data_AF-A0A4D9DBB8-F1
#
_entry.id   AF-A0A4D9DBB8-F1
#
_cell.length_a   1.000
_cell.length_b   1.000
_cell.length_c   1.000
_cell.angle_alpha   90.00
_cell.angle_beta   90.00
_cell.angle_gamma   90.00
#
_symmetry.space_group_name_H-M   'P 1'
#
loop_
_entity.id
_entity.type
_entity.pdbx_description
1 polymer ?
#
loop_
_entity_poly.entity_id
_entity_poly.type
_entity_poly.pdbx_seq_one_letter_code
_entity_poly.pdbx_strand_id
1 'polypeptide(L)'
;MLSSFSSSCVVYPLHSSLSSEDQQSVFLKPPVGVTKVIISTNIAETSITIDDVVFVIDSGKMKEKRYDPSKGMESLEDTFVSKANALQRKGRAGRVASGVCFHLFSSHHYNHQLIKQQLPEIQRVPLEQLCLR
;
A
#
# COMPACT_ATOMS: atom_id res chain seq x y z
N MET A 1 4.13 -39.00 1.31
CA MET A 1 3.16 -38.52 2.31
C MET A 1 2.94 -37.02 2.05
N LEU A 2 2.17 -36.70 1.00
CA LEU A 2 1.83 -35.31 0.66
C LEU A 2 0.61 -34.94 1.51
N SER A 3 0.84 -34.32 2.66
CA SER A 3 -0.25 -33.77 3.47
C SER A 3 -0.93 -32.67 2.65
N SER A 4 -2.22 -32.88 2.36
CA SER A 4 -3.10 -31.85 1.82
C SER A 4 -3.09 -30.63 2.75
N PHE A 5 -2.40 -29.57 2.35
CA PHE A 5 -2.46 -28.28 3.03
C PHE A 5 -3.78 -27.60 2.64
N SER A 6 -4.90 -28.00 3.27
CA SER A 6 -6.09 -27.16 3.27
C SER A 6 -5.83 -25.97 4.22
N SER A 7 -5.08 -25.00 3.72
CA SER A 7 -4.78 -23.77 4.47
C SER A 7 -5.97 -22.85 4.34
N SER A 8 -6.79 -22.75 5.38
CA SER A 8 -7.91 -21.79 5.42
C SER A 8 -7.34 -20.37 5.44
N CYS A 9 -7.89 -19.48 4.62
CA CYS A 9 -7.52 -18.06 4.62
C CYS A 9 -8.77 -17.18 4.63
N VAL A 10 -8.63 -15.98 5.19
CA VAL A 10 -9.65 -14.93 5.15
C VAL A 10 -9.03 -13.69 4.52
N VAL A 11 -9.74 -13.10 3.57
CA VAL A 11 -9.28 -11.95 2.80
C VAL A 11 -10.05 -10.70 3.22
N TYR A 12 -9.34 -9.63 3.53
CA TYR A 12 -9.91 -8.33 3.86
C TYR A 12 -9.49 -7.28 2.82
N PRO A 13 -10.44 -6.57 2.19
CA PRO A 13 -10.11 -5.38 1.41
C PRO A 13 -9.77 -4.21 2.35
N LEU A 14 -8.86 -3.34 1.95
CA LEU A 14 -8.53 -2.12 2.69
C LEU A 14 -8.24 -0.95 1.74
N HIS A 15 -9.25 -0.11 1.51
CA HIS A 15 -9.16 1.10 0.69
C HIS A 15 -10.12 2.19 1.20
N SER A 16 -9.93 3.42 0.73
CA SER A 16 -10.56 4.63 1.26
C SER A 16 -12.08 4.71 1.07
N SER A 17 -12.68 3.92 0.18
CA SER A 17 -14.14 3.90 -0.03
C SER A 17 -14.90 2.90 0.85
N LEU A 18 -14.19 2.12 1.67
CA LEU A 18 -14.81 1.25 2.67
C LEU A 18 -15.38 2.08 3.83
N SER A 19 -16.46 1.60 4.44
CA SER A 19 -16.97 2.18 5.69
C SER A 19 -15.94 2.09 6.80
N SER A 20 -16.06 2.93 7.84
CA SER A 20 -15.16 2.86 9.00
C SER A 20 -15.20 1.49 9.68
N GLU A 21 -16.37 0.86 9.73
CA GLU A 21 -16.55 -0.49 10.29
C GLU A 21 -15.80 -1.54 9.45
N ASP A 22 -15.95 -1.50 8.12
CA ASP A 22 -15.24 -2.41 7.22
C ASP A 22 -13.72 -2.22 7.29
N GLN A 23 -13.23 -0.98 7.38
CA GLN A 23 -11.80 -0.71 7.56
C GLN A 23 -11.29 -1.25 8.90
N GLN A 24 -12.11 -1.28 9.95
CA GLN A 24 -11.73 -1.83 11.25
C GLN A 24 -11.64 -3.36 11.25
N SER A 25 -12.31 -4.05 10.31
CA SER A 25 -12.28 -5.51 10.22
C SER A 25 -10.86 -6.09 10.06
N VAL A 26 -9.92 -5.33 9.48
CA VAL A 26 -8.52 -5.74 9.30
C VAL A 26 -7.74 -5.91 10.61
N PHE A 27 -8.23 -5.32 11.71
CA PHE A 27 -7.62 -5.45 13.04
C PHE A 27 -8.06 -6.72 13.77
N LEU A 28 -9.07 -7.42 13.27
CA LEU A 28 -9.50 -8.68 13.82
C LEU A 28 -8.37 -9.72 13.63
N LYS A 29 -8.05 -10.43 14.71
CA LYS A 29 -7.09 -11.53 14.66
C LYS A 29 -7.78 -12.76 14.06
N PRO A 30 -7.18 -13.43 13.06
CA PRO A 30 -7.76 -14.65 12.51
C PRO A 30 -7.74 -15.78 13.56
N PRO A 31 -8.67 -16.75 13.49
CA PRO A 31 -8.60 -17.97 14.29
C PRO A 31 -7.29 -18.73 14.07
N VAL A 32 -6.92 -19.59 15.03
CA VAL A 32 -5.72 -20.43 14.93
C VAL A 32 -5.77 -21.30 13.67
N GLY A 33 -4.68 -21.30 12.89
CA GLY A 33 -4.58 -22.05 11.63
C GLY A 33 -5.20 -21.36 10.41
N VAL A 34 -5.76 -20.15 10.56
CA VAL A 34 -6.30 -19.36 9.46
C VAL A 34 -5.32 -18.24 9.10
N THR A 35 -4.95 -18.14 7.81
CA THR A 35 -4.11 -17.05 7.33
C THR A 35 -4.95 -15.82 7.02
N LYS A 36 -4.64 -14.68 7.65
CA LYS A 36 -5.22 -13.38 7.28
C LYS A 36 -4.47 -12.81 6.08
N VAL A 37 -5.21 -12.43 5.05
CA VAL A 37 -4.69 -11.74 3.87
C VAL A 37 -5.38 -10.38 3.76
N ILE A 38 -4.59 -9.31 3.63
CA ILE A 38 -5.12 -7.95 3.48
C ILE A 38 -4.73 -7.44 2.11
N ILE A 39 -5.71 -7.10 1.29
CA ILE A 39 -5.51 -6.50 -0.02
C ILE A 39 -5.75 -4.99 0.13
N SER A 40 -4.68 -4.21 0.08
CA SER A 40 -4.75 -2.78 0.37
C SER A 40 -4.20 -1.90 -0.74
N THR A 41 -4.71 -0.67 -0.79
CA THR A 41 -4.08 0.44 -1.51
C THR A 41 -2.95 1.04 -0.66
N ASN A 42 -2.46 2.22 -1.06
CA ASN A 42 -1.47 2.99 -0.31
C ASN A 42 -1.93 3.41 1.11
N ILE A 43 -3.20 3.22 1.51
CA ILE A 43 -3.66 3.50 2.88
C ILE A 43 -2.91 2.69 3.94
N ALA A 44 -2.50 1.45 3.62
CA ALA A 44 -1.69 0.63 4.52
C ALA A 44 -0.25 1.17 4.70
N GLU A 45 0.22 2.04 3.81
CA GLU A 45 1.58 2.58 3.86
C GLU A 45 1.77 3.59 4.99
N THR A 46 0.78 4.44 5.25
CA THR A 46 0.90 5.58 6.17
C THR A 46 -0.18 5.60 7.26
N SER A 47 -1.41 5.17 6.98
CA SER A 47 -2.56 5.54 7.81
C SER A 47 -2.96 4.52 8.88
N ILE A 48 -2.47 3.28 8.80
CA ILE A 48 -2.96 2.18 9.67
C ILE A 48 -1.80 1.32 10.15
N THR A 49 -1.83 0.90 11.42
CA THR A 49 -0.86 -0.04 12.02
C THR A 49 -1.55 -1.38 12.28
N ILE A 50 -1.12 -2.42 11.56
CA ILE A 50 -1.64 -3.78 11.70
C ILE A 50 -0.49 -4.66 12.20
N ASP A 51 -0.59 -5.08 13.46
CA ASP A 51 0.55 -5.63 14.21
C ASP A 51 0.89 -7.09 13.89
N ASP A 52 -0.01 -7.82 13.24
CA ASP A 52 0.15 -9.24 12.93
C ASP A 52 0.55 -9.52 11.47
N VAL A 53 1.03 -8.52 10.75
CA VAL A 53 1.52 -8.67 9.37
C VAL A 53 3.03 -8.92 9.38
N VAL A 54 3.43 -10.11 8.92
CA VAL A 54 4.84 -10.51 8.77
C VAL A 54 5.26 -10.75 7.31
N PHE A 55 4.31 -10.72 6.39
CA PHE A 55 4.55 -10.82 4.95
C PHE A 55 3.95 -9.64 4.22
N VAL A 56 4.75 -9.00 3.35
CA VAL A 56 4.29 -7.94 2.44
C VAL A 56 4.58 -8.38 1.02
N ILE A 57 3.58 -8.28 0.15
CA ILE A 57 3.73 -8.43 -1.30
C ILE A 57 3.52 -7.05 -1.90
N ASP A 58 4.59 -6.44 -2.41
CA ASP A 58 4.58 -5.09 -2.96
C ASP A 58 4.62 -5.14 -4.49
N SER A 59 3.51 -4.72 -5.11
CA SER A 59 3.41 -4.62 -6.57
C SER A 59 4.34 -3.57 -7.18
N GLY A 60 4.86 -2.64 -6.37
CA GLY A 60 5.64 -1.50 -6.85
C GLY A 60 4.83 -0.44 -7.58
N LYS A 61 3.49 -0.56 -7.59
CA LYS A 61 2.56 0.36 -8.24
C LYS A 61 1.66 1.07 -7.23
N MET A 62 1.12 2.20 -7.65
CA MET A 62 0.08 2.95 -6.94
C MET A 62 -0.71 3.82 -7.91
N LYS A 63 -1.94 4.13 -7.55
CA LYS A 63 -2.68 5.22 -8.20
C LYS A 63 -2.32 6.54 -7.55
N GLU A 64 -1.94 7.52 -8.35
CA GLU A 64 -1.52 8.85 -7.93
C GLU A 64 -2.40 9.92 -8.59
N LYS A 65 -2.87 10.88 -7.80
CA LYS A 65 -3.51 12.08 -8.34
C LYS A 65 -2.44 13.00 -8.94
N ARG A 66 -2.66 13.44 -10.17
CA ARG A 66 -1.81 14.41 -10.85
C ARG A 66 -2.64 15.54 -11.42
N TYR A 67 -2.03 16.71 -11.47
CA TYR A 67 -2.62 17.91 -12.03
C TYR A 67 -1.80 18.39 -13.23
N ASP A 68 -2.47 18.58 -14.36
CA ASP A 68 -1.90 19.21 -15.55
C ASP A 68 -2.33 20.69 -15.59
N PRO A 69 -1.46 21.64 -15.19
CA PRO A 69 -1.81 23.06 -15.15
C PRO A 69 -2.06 23.64 -16.55
N SER A 70 -1.51 23.04 -17.62
CA SER A 70 -1.75 23.51 -18.98
C SER A 70 -3.18 23.21 -19.46
N LYS A 71 -3.80 22.16 -18.89
CA LYS A 71 -5.16 21.72 -19.22
C LYS A 71 -6.19 22.04 -18.14
N GLY A 72 -5.75 22.43 -16.95
CA GLY A 72 -6.62 22.62 -15.79
C GLY A 72 -7.36 21.35 -15.36
N MET A 73 -6.75 20.17 -15.57
CA MET A 73 -7.39 18.88 -15.32
C MET A 73 -6.62 18.03 -14.30
N GLU A 74 -7.37 17.36 -13.43
CA GLU A 74 -6.87 16.31 -12.55
C GLU A 74 -7.04 14.93 -13.19
N SER A 75 -6.06 14.05 -13.00
CA SER A 75 -6.08 12.65 -13.43
C SER A 75 -5.69 11.72 -12.28
N LEU A 76 -6.14 10.46 -12.34
CA LEU A 76 -5.70 9.39 -11.45
C LEU A 76 -4.88 8.39 -12.26
N GLU A 77 -3.56 8.48 -12.17
CA GLU A 77 -2.63 7.72 -12.99
C GLU A 77 -2.06 6.52 -12.24
N ASP A 78 -1.87 5.40 -12.94
CA ASP A 78 -1.10 4.27 -12.42
C ASP A 78 0.39 4.52 -12.63
N THR A 79 1.12 4.63 -11.52
CA THR A 79 2.55 4.97 -11.52
C THR A 79 3.33 4.00 -10.65
N PHE A 80 4.64 3.93 -10.90
CA PHE A 80 5.54 3.26 -9.97
C PHE A 80 5.68 4.05 -8.67
N VAL A 81 5.88 3.33 -7.57
CA VAL A 81 6.14 3.89 -6.25
C VAL A 81 7.55 4.46 -6.16
N SER A 82 7.80 5.41 -5.26
CA SER A 82 9.17 5.85 -4.98
C SER A 82 9.93 4.80 -4.15
N LYS A 83 11.27 4.91 -4.11
CA LYS A 83 12.12 4.11 -3.20
C LYS A 83 11.68 4.28 -1.75
N ALA A 84 11.31 5.50 -1.36
CA ALA A 84 10.80 5.80 -0.01
C ALA A 84 9.50 5.03 0.28
N ASN A 85 8.55 5.00 -0.65
CA ASN A 85 7.29 4.26 -0.47
C ASN A 85 7.55 2.75 -0.34
N ALA A 86 8.37 2.18 -1.24
CA ALA A 86 8.74 0.76 -1.18
C ALA A 86 9.41 0.40 0.16
N LEU A 87 10.24 1.30 0.71
CA LEU A 87 10.86 1.13 2.02
C LEU A 87 9.82 1.18 3.16
N GLN A 88 8.86 2.11 3.10
CA GLN A 88 7.76 2.17 4.07
C GLN A 88 6.90 0.89 4.05
N ARG A 89 6.58 0.39 2.85
CA ARG A 89 5.85 -0.87 2.65
C ARG A 89 6.62 -2.06 3.22
N LYS A 90 7.92 -2.18 2.92
CA LYS A 90 8.80 -3.19 3.52
C LYS A 90 8.78 -3.13 5.05
N GLY A 91 8.77 -1.92 5.62
CA GLY A 91 8.69 -1.69 7.06
C GLY A 91 7.41 -2.22 7.72
N ARG A 92 6.37 -2.57 6.95
CA ARG A 92 5.13 -3.16 7.49
C ARG A 92 5.27 -4.61 7.91
N ALA A 93 6.18 -5.37 7.29
CA ALA A 93 6.43 -6.77 7.64
C ALA A 93 7.25 -6.92 8.94
N GLY A 94 8.01 -5.91 9.34
CA GLY A 94 9.06 -6.03 10.37
C GLY A 94 8.74 -5.39 11.72
N ARG A 95 7.46 -5.16 12.05
CA ARG A 95 7.09 -4.39 13.25
C ARG A 95 7.13 -5.20 14.55
N VAL A 96 6.49 -6.37 14.54
CA VAL A 96 6.32 -7.19 15.75
C VAL A 96 7.20 -8.44 15.74
N ALA A 97 7.55 -8.92 14.56
CA ALA A 97 8.43 -10.06 14.36
C ALA A 97 9.28 -9.86 13.10
N SER A 98 10.26 -10.74 12.88
CA SER A 98 10.98 -10.82 11.61
C SER A 98 9.99 -11.09 10.48
N GLY A 99 9.98 -10.23 9.47
CA GLY A 99 9.09 -10.37 8.33
C GLY A 99 9.82 -10.35 7.00
N VAL A 100 9.07 -10.71 5.95
CA VAL A 100 9.56 -10.80 4.58
C VAL A 100 8.75 -9.88 3.68
N CYS A 101 9.45 -9.10 2.85
CA CYS A 101 8.84 -8.27 1.83
C CYS A 101 9.24 -8.79 0.45
N PHE A 102 8.26 -9.19 -0.34
CA PHE A 102 8.41 -9.59 -1.73
C PHE A 102 8.10 -8.39 -2.63
N HIS A 103 9.09 -7.89 -3.34
CA HIS A 103 8.89 -6.86 -4.36
C HIS A 103 8.65 -7.53 -5.71
N LEU A 104 7.57 -7.16 -6.40
CA LEU A 104 7.24 -7.66 -7.74
C LEU A 104 7.95 -6.87 -8.86
N PHE A 105 9.09 -6.26 -8.53
CA PHE A 105 9.96 -5.53 -9.44
C PHE A 105 11.41 -5.92 -9.18
N SER A 106 12.26 -5.82 -10.20
CA SER A 106 13.66 -6.24 -10.10
C SER A 106 14.50 -5.25 -9.28
N SER A 107 15.61 -5.72 -8.73
CA SER A 107 16.60 -4.84 -8.09
C SER A 107 17.14 -3.79 -9.06
N HIS A 108 17.23 -4.10 -10.35
CA HIS A 108 17.59 -3.12 -11.38
C HIS A 108 16.55 -1.99 -11.47
N HIS A 109 15.26 -2.34 -11.53
CA HIS A 109 14.17 -1.36 -11.53
C HIS A 109 14.21 -0.50 -10.27
N TYR A 110 14.38 -1.12 -9.10
CA TYR A 110 14.53 -0.38 -7.84
C TYR A 110 15.72 0.59 -7.89
N ASN A 111 16.91 0.12 -8.29
CA ASN A 111 18.13 0.92 -8.21
C ASN A 111 18.17 2.06 -9.21
N HIS A 112 17.66 1.86 -10.43
CA HIS A 112 17.87 2.76 -11.57
C HIS A 112 16.62 3.44 -12.11
N GLN A 113 15.41 2.89 -11.89
CA GLN A 113 14.18 3.41 -12.48
C GLN A 113 13.26 4.09 -11.46
N LEU A 114 13.25 3.61 -10.20
CA LEU A 114 12.46 4.26 -9.15
C LEU A 114 13.08 5.59 -8.69
N ILE A 115 12.25 6.63 -8.66
CA ILE A 115 12.59 7.92 -8.06
C ILE A 115 12.82 7.76 -6.55
N LYS A 116 13.67 8.60 -5.96
CA LYS A 116 14.01 8.50 -4.53
C LYS A 116 12.81 8.77 -3.63
N GLN A 117 12.09 9.85 -3.91
CA GLN A 117 10.93 10.33 -3.14
C GLN A 117 9.87 10.84 -4.11
N GLN A 118 8.60 10.77 -3.71
CA GLN A 118 7.52 11.41 -4.45
C GLN A 118 7.65 12.93 -4.40
N LEU A 119 7.10 13.61 -5.39
CA LEU A 119 6.92 15.06 -5.32
C LEU A 119 5.96 15.40 -4.16
N PRO A 120 6.17 16.54 -3.48
CA PRO A 120 5.21 17.04 -2.49
C PRO A 120 3.80 17.17 -3.09
N GLU A 121 2.77 16.92 -2.28
CA GLU A 121 1.38 17.00 -2.76
C GLU A 121 1.02 18.40 -3.28
N ILE A 122 1.54 19.47 -2.66
CA ILE A 122 1.36 20.87 -3.10
C ILE A 122 1.83 21.12 -4.55
N GLN A 123 2.72 20.28 -5.09
CA GLN A 123 3.20 20.38 -6.47
C GLN A 123 2.41 19.48 -7.44
N ARG A 124 1.44 18.70 -6.95
CA ARG A 124 0.73 17.67 -7.71
C ARG A 124 -0.79 17.86 -7.73
N VAL A 125 -1.33 18.75 -6.90
CA VAL A 125 -2.77 19.05 -6.83
C VAL A 125 -3.03 20.55 -7.04
N PRO A 126 -4.19 20.93 -7.60
CA PRO A 126 -4.61 22.33 -7.66
C PRO A 126 -4.73 22.92 -6.26
N LEU A 127 -4.33 24.18 -6.10
CA LEU A 127 -4.35 24.88 -4.79
C LEU A 127 -5.60 25.72 -4.59
N GLU A 128 -6.42 25.90 -5.62
CA GLU A 128 -7.64 26.71 -5.58
C GLU A 128 -8.58 26.24 -4.47
N GLN A 129 -8.74 24.92 -4.30
CA GLN A 129 -9.56 24.37 -3.20
C GLN A 129 -9.00 24.67 -1.82
N LEU A 130 -7.68 24.82 -1.68
CA LEU A 130 -7.04 25.15 -0.41
C LEU A 130 -7.13 26.66 -0.13
N CYS A 131 -6.91 27.51 -1.13
CA CYS A 131 -6.89 28.96 -1.00
C CYS A 131 -8.29 29.60 -0.86
N LEU A 132 -9.34 28.92 -1.31
CA LEU A 132 -10.74 29.40 -1.24
C LEU A 132 -11.51 28.88 -0.02
N ARG A 133 -10.85 28.19 0.92
CA ARG A 133 -11.40 27.81 2.22
C ARG A 133 -11.13 28.89 3.26
#